data_AF-A0A349EME8-F1
#
_entry.id   AF-A0A349EME8-F1
#
_cell.length_a   1.000
_cell.length_b   1.000
_cell.length_c   1.000
_cell.angle_alpha   90.00
_cell.angle_beta   90.00
_cell.angle_gamma   90.00
#
_symmetry.space_group_name_H-M   'P 1'
#
loop_
_entity.id
_entity.type
_entity.pdbx_description
1 polymer ?
#
loop_
_entity_poly.entity_id
_entity_poly.type
_entity_poly.pdbx_seq_one_letter_code
_entity_poly.pdbx_strand_id
1 'polypeptide(L)'
;MLQEKIITMALGAAEARISTDRSRCVRMRFNKNICSICTASCRAGAVSIDNGIALDAGKCTECMLCVSECPSGCFIDSDVDFFVLLSKLRKTQNSVAHAVLGCKQARDREAHEKTSCLGFLSEEHLISLAEYLGKPLYLNLTACGACRNSFIVETLKERMQSARTKTSLDVGKKILLAEKTEDLVFEYVSLDRRGFFRALKTMGFTQVAGFLDKSDAAIPVSYTRKRLPLKRDIINTVVRKLVDGNAVTDILRNYAFTVKAGSSCTNCFACIGMCPTGALKIKKDAEGPGLLFNSSLCTGCGLCGDFCPAEAVRVFPGFFGNKYFEHDSCNAEAFTAHAVAGKR
;
A
#
# COMPACT_ATOMS: atom_id res chain seq x y z
N MET A 1 -25.94 18.60 -28.82
CA MET A 1 -24.47 18.82 -28.78
C MET A 1 -23.96 19.54 -27.54
N LEU A 2 -24.27 20.83 -27.26
CA LEU A 2 -23.80 21.51 -26.03
C LEU A 2 -24.62 21.12 -24.79
N GLN A 3 -25.94 20.97 -24.94
CA GLN A 3 -26.83 20.50 -23.87
C GLN A 3 -26.53 19.05 -23.44
N GLU A 4 -26.20 18.14 -24.36
CA GLU A 4 -25.82 16.76 -24.02
C GLU A 4 -24.52 16.69 -23.22
N LYS A 5 -23.51 17.52 -23.55
CA LYS A 5 -22.26 17.63 -22.78
C LYS A 5 -22.47 18.17 -21.37
N ILE A 6 -23.37 19.14 -21.22
CA ILE A 6 -23.73 19.71 -19.89
C ILE A 6 -24.56 18.71 -19.08
N ILE A 7 -25.44 17.94 -19.72
CA ILE A 7 -26.19 16.86 -19.08
C ILE A 7 -25.25 15.73 -18.63
N THR A 8 -24.19 15.39 -19.36
CA THR A 8 -23.17 14.42 -18.88
C THR A 8 -22.35 14.95 -17.70
N MET A 9 -22.15 16.27 -17.59
CA MET A 9 -21.50 16.89 -16.42
C MET A 9 -22.42 17.02 -15.21
N ALA A 10 -23.72 17.23 -15.42
CA ALA A 10 -24.72 17.42 -14.36
C ALA A 10 -25.40 16.11 -13.90
N LEU A 11 -25.45 15.09 -14.75
CA LEU A 11 -25.88 13.73 -14.41
C LEU A 11 -24.65 12.84 -14.15
N GLY A 12 -23.99 13.12 -13.02
CA GLY A 12 -23.15 12.16 -12.30
C GLY A 12 -22.13 11.40 -13.15
N ALA A 13 -21.10 12.09 -13.65
CA ALA A 13 -19.80 11.43 -13.72
C ALA A 13 -19.40 11.13 -12.26
N ALA A 14 -19.76 9.96 -11.74
CA ALA A 14 -19.23 9.48 -10.49
C ALA A 14 -17.70 9.58 -10.61
N GLU A 15 -17.08 10.47 -9.84
CA GLU A 15 -15.63 10.60 -9.83
C GLU A 15 -15.03 9.21 -9.66
N ALA A 16 -14.11 8.83 -10.54
CA ALA A 16 -13.50 7.52 -10.50
C ALA A 16 -12.81 7.34 -9.15
N ARG A 17 -13.26 6.36 -8.33
CA ARG A 17 -12.72 6.12 -6.99
C ARG A 17 -11.24 5.75 -6.99
N ILE A 18 -10.75 5.22 -8.11
CA ILE A 18 -9.34 4.90 -8.30
C ILE A 18 -8.73 5.93 -9.24
N SER A 19 -7.74 6.66 -8.76
CA SER A 19 -6.90 7.55 -9.57
C SER A 19 -5.52 6.93 -9.82
N THR A 20 -4.83 7.41 -10.87
CA THR A 20 -3.51 6.91 -11.26
C THR A 20 -2.45 8.01 -11.28
N ASP A 21 -1.36 7.85 -10.54
CA ASP A 21 -0.16 8.68 -10.66
C ASP A 21 0.85 8.00 -11.60
N ARG A 22 0.83 8.37 -12.88
CA ARG A 22 1.69 7.79 -13.93
C ARG A 22 3.18 7.90 -13.59
N SER A 23 3.61 8.90 -12.83
CA SER A 23 5.02 9.09 -12.45
C SER A 23 5.57 7.98 -11.53
N ARG A 24 4.65 7.25 -10.89
CA ARG A 24 4.94 6.15 -9.98
C ARG A 24 5.09 4.82 -10.71
N CYS A 25 4.45 4.65 -11.87
CA CYS A 25 4.55 3.40 -12.62
C CYS A 25 6.00 3.19 -13.09
N VAL A 26 6.58 2.06 -12.71
CA VAL A 26 7.99 1.73 -13.02
C VAL A 26 8.21 1.59 -14.53
N ARG A 27 7.21 1.14 -15.29
CA ARG A 27 7.24 1.09 -16.75
C ARG A 27 7.15 2.46 -17.42
N MET A 28 6.52 3.44 -16.76
CA MET A 28 6.49 4.83 -17.23
C MET A 28 7.78 5.57 -16.91
N ARG A 29 8.51 5.14 -15.87
CA ARG A 29 9.85 5.63 -15.55
C ARG A 29 10.91 5.02 -16.47
N PHE A 30 10.80 3.73 -16.76
CA PHE A 30 11.70 3.02 -17.65
C PHE A 30 10.93 1.99 -18.46
N ASN A 31 10.77 2.23 -19.75
CA ASN A 31 9.94 1.41 -20.64
C ASN A 31 10.43 -0.03 -20.82
N LYS A 32 11.72 -0.30 -20.57
CA LYS A 32 12.28 -1.67 -20.58
C LYS A 32 11.98 -2.47 -19.31
N ASN A 33 11.45 -1.84 -18.25
CA ASN A 33 10.99 -2.60 -17.08
C ASN A 33 9.78 -3.47 -17.45
N ILE A 34 9.70 -4.67 -16.89
CA ILE A 34 8.72 -5.70 -17.27
C ILE A 34 7.53 -5.84 -16.31
N CYS A 35 7.37 -4.97 -15.32
CA CYS A 35 6.32 -5.09 -14.30
C CYS A 35 4.90 -5.13 -14.90
N SER A 36 4.16 -6.21 -14.62
CA SER A 36 2.79 -6.45 -15.14
C SER A 36 1.76 -6.72 -14.04
N ILE A 37 2.11 -6.47 -12.77
CA ILE A 37 1.30 -6.87 -11.61
C ILE A 37 -0.15 -6.40 -11.71
N CYS A 38 -0.37 -5.12 -12.02
CA CYS A 38 -1.73 -4.55 -12.10
C CYS A 38 -2.56 -5.06 -13.28
N THR A 39 -1.95 -5.41 -14.41
CA THR A 39 -2.65 -6.01 -15.54
C THR A 39 -2.94 -7.48 -15.27
N ALA A 40 -2.01 -8.19 -14.61
CA ALA A 40 -2.16 -9.61 -14.26
C ALA A 40 -3.24 -9.84 -13.18
N SER A 41 -3.37 -8.94 -12.20
CA SER A 41 -4.36 -9.08 -11.12
C SER A 41 -5.76 -8.54 -11.48
N CYS A 42 -5.90 -7.82 -12.60
CA CYS A 42 -7.17 -7.21 -12.98
C CYS A 42 -8.13 -8.22 -13.62
N ARG A 43 -8.99 -8.83 -12.78
CA ARG A 43 -10.03 -9.79 -13.21
C ARG A 43 -11.00 -9.23 -14.26
N ALA A 44 -11.24 -7.92 -14.23
CA ALA A 44 -12.16 -7.26 -15.14
C ALA A 44 -11.52 -6.79 -16.46
N GLY A 45 -10.20 -6.95 -16.62
CA GLY A 45 -9.48 -6.45 -17.80
C GLY A 45 -9.55 -4.93 -17.96
N ALA A 46 -9.67 -4.20 -16.84
CA ALA A 46 -9.81 -2.74 -16.82
C ALA A 46 -8.46 -2.00 -16.86
N VAL A 47 -7.35 -2.66 -16.54
CA VAL A 47 -6.01 -2.03 -16.54
C VAL A 47 -5.26 -2.41 -17.80
N SER A 48 -4.66 -1.42 -18.47
CA SER A 48 -3.79 -1.62 -19.63
C SER A 48 -2.49 -0.83 -19.52
N ILE A 49 -1.45 -1.34 -20.18
CA ILE A 49 -0.16 -0.66 -20.30
C ILE A 49 0.25 -0.64 -21.78
N ASP A 50 -0.09 0.44 -22.48
CA ASP A 50 0.28 0.72 -23.86
C ASP A 50 0.57 2.22 -24.03
N ASN A 51 1.84 2.58 -24.29
CA ASN A 51 2.33 3.98 -24.32
C ASN A 51 1.95 4.84 -23.08
N GLY A 52 1.51 4.19 -22.01
CA GLY A 52 0.82 4.80 -20.88
C GLY A 52 0.24 3.71 -19.98
N ILE A 53 -0.01 4.04 -18.71
CA ILE A 53 -0.84 3.21 -17.84
C ILE A 53 -2.24 3.82 -17.81
N ALA A 54 -3.25 3.00 -18.05
CA ALA A 54 -4.64 3.43 -18.13
C ALA A 54 -5.56 2.50 -17.32
N LEU A 55 -6.67 3.07 -16.84
CA LEU A 55 -7.75 2.37 -16.15
C LEU A 55 -9.08 2.69 -16.85
N ASP A 56 -9.72 1.67 -17.41
CA ASP A 56 -11.05 1.75 -18.01
C ASP A 56 -12.10 1.74 -16.90
N ALA A 57 -12.69 2.90 -16.61
CA ALA A 57 -13.71 3.06 -15.58
C ALA A 57 -14.98 2.25 -15.88
N GLY A 58 -15.33 2.01 -17.15
CA GLY A 58 -16.50 1.24 -17.55
C GLY A 58 -16.35 -0.26 -17.26
N LYS A 59 -15.12 -0.78 -17.26
CA LYS A 59 -14.81 -2.17 -16.89
C LYS A 59 -14.46 -2.35 -15.43
N CYS A 60 -13.92 -1.32 -14.78
CA CYS A 60 -13.39 -1.44 -13.42
C CYS A 60 -14.50 -1.80 -12.41
N THR A 61 -14.31 -2.92 -11.70
CA THR A 61 -15.26 -3.35 -10.67
C THR A 61 -15.01 -2.73 -9.30
N GLU A 62 -13.98 -1.88 -9.18
CA GLU A 62 -13.53 -1.26 -7.93
C GLU A 62 -13.11 -2.28 -6.86
N CYS A 63 -12.51 -3.41 -7.26
CA CYS A 63 -12.03 -4.43 -6.33
C CYS A 63 -10.76 -4.04 -5.56
N MET A 64 -10.12 -2.92 -5.94
CA MET A 64 -8.92 -2.35 -5.31
C MET A 64 -7.66 -3.23 -5.37
N LEU A 65 -7.63 -4.31 -6.17
CA LEU A 65 -6.42 -5.13 -6.33
C LEU A 65 -5.25 -4.35 -6.94
N CYS A 66 -5.48 -3.46 -7.90
CA CYS A 66 -4.40 -2.64 -8.46
C CYS A 66 -3.81 -1.66 -7.42
N VAL A 67 -4.62 -1.19 -6.46
CA VAL A 67 -4.20 -0.33 -5.35
C VAL A 67 -3.35 -1.13 -4.35
N SER A 68 -3.81 -2.33 -3.96
CA SER A 68 -3.14 -3.14 -2.95
C SER A 68 -1.89 -3.87 -3.47
N GLU A 69 -1.86 -4.23 -4.76
CA GLU A 69 -0.75 -4.99 -5.35
C GLU A 69 0.37 -4.11 -5.92
N CYS A 70 0.09 -2.86 -6.33
CA CYS A 70 1.09 -2.03 -6.99
C CYS A 70 2.29 -1.71 -6.06
N PRO A 71 3.51 -2.18 -6.37
CA PRO A 71 4.66 -2.01 -5.47
C PRO A 71 5.14 -0.56 -5.40
N SER A 72 4.86 0.23 -6.44
CA SER A 72 5.22 1.64 -6.49
C SER A 72 4.07 2.57 -6.09
N GLY A 73 2.88 2.06 -5.77
CA GLY A 73 1.73 2.90 -5.41
C GLY A 73 1.31 3.84 -6.56
N CYS A 74 1.13 3.27 -7.76
CA CYS A 74 0.63 4.00 -8.93
C CYS A 74 -0.88 4.23 -8.88
N PHE A 75 -1.62 3.32 -8.26
CA PHE A 75 -3.07 3.41 -8.10
C PHE A 75 -3.39 3.90 -6.69
N ILE A 76 -4.33 4.84 -6.59
CA ILE A 76 -4.71 5.50 -5.34
C ILE A 76 -6.22 5.37 -5.20
N ASP A 77 -6.67 4.85 -4.07
CA ASP A 77 -8.08 4.90 -3.66
C ASP A 77 -8.35 6.30 -3.07
N SER A 78 -9.10 7.12 -3.80
CA SER A 78 -9.40 8.51 -3.41
C SER A 78 -10.28 8.59 -2.15
N ASP A 79 -10.90 7.47 -1.79
CA ASP A 79 -11.92 7.36 -0.75
C ASP A 79 -11.35 6.89 0.61
N VAL A 80 -10.08 6.47 0.64
CA VAL A 80 -9.46 5.81 1.80
C VAL A 80 -8.07 6.39 2.09
N ASP A 81 -7.93 7.01 3.26
CA ASP A 81 -6.64 7.20 3.92
C ASP A 81 -6.48 6.13 5.00
N PHE A 82 -5.49 5.25 4.83
CA PHE A 82 -5.31 4.11 5.72
C PHE A 82 -4.99 4.51 7.17
N PHE A 83 -4.19 5.55 7.39
CA PHE A 83 -3.82 5.94 8.75
C PHE A 83 -4.99 6.65 9.46
N VAL A 84 -5.81 7.39 8.72
CA VAL A 84 -7.09 7.91 9.23
C VAL A 84 -8.03 6.76 9.58
N LEU A 85 -8.18 5.78 8.69
CA LEU A 85 -9.00 4.58 8.94
C LEU A 85 -8.53 3.83 10.19
N LEU A 86 -7.24 3.55 10.30
CA LEU A 86 -6.63 2.89 11.45
C LEU A 86 -6.89 3.68 12.75
N SER A 87 -6.73 5.00 12.71
CA SER A 87 -6.99 5.88 13.85
C SER A 87 -8.45 5.83 14.30
N LYS A 88 -9.40 5.83 13.35
CA LYS A 88 -10.83 5.70 13.63
C LYS A 88 -11.17 4.34 14.24
N LEU A 89 -10.71 3.24 13.63
CA LEU A 89 -10.91 1.89 14.16
C LEU A 89 -10.35 1.74 15.58
N ARG A 90 -9.15 2.29 15.85
CA ARG A 90 -8.58 2.28 17.19
C ARG A 90 -9.42 3.05 18.20
N LYS A 91 -9.98 4.21 17.82
CA LYS A 91 -10.89 4.98 18.68
C LYS A 91 -12.19 4.21 18.94
N THR A 92 -12.73 3.54 17.93
CA THR A 92 -13.93 2.70 18.06
C THR A 92 -13.73 1.59 19.10
N GLN A 93 -12.55 0.98 19.18
CA GLN A 93 -12.24 -0.06 20.18
C GLN A 93 -12.28 0.41 21.64
N ASN A 94 -12.35 1.73 21.89
CA ASN A 94 -12.61 2.26 23.23
C ASN A 94 -14.08 2.12 23.66
N SER A 95 -14.99 1.94 22.70
CA SER A 95 -16.44 1.90 22.92
C SER A 95 -17.06 0.54 22.66
N VAL A 96 -16.40 -0.33 21.89
CA VAL A 96 -16.89 -1.68 21.56
C VAL A 96 -15.81 -2.74 21.81
N ALA A 97 -16.20 -3.99 21.98
CA ALA A 97 -15.24 -5.10 22.09
C ALA A 97 -14.61 -5.40 20.73
N HIS A 98 -15.38 -5.34 19.64
CA HIS A 98 -14.87 -5.63 18.30
C HIS A 98 -15.23 -4.53 17.31
N ALA A 99 -14.21 -3.88 16.76
CA ALA A 99 -14.41 -3.00 15.61
C ALA A 99 -14.73 -3.84 14.37
N VAL A 100 -15.44 -3.25 13.41
CA VAL A 100 -15.90 -3.92 12.20
C VAL A 100 -15.59 -3.03 11.01
N LEU A 101 -14.84 -3.56 10.05
CA LEU A 101 -14.50 -2.92 8.79
C LEU A 101 -15.27 -3.58 7.65
N GLY A 102 -16.00 -2.78 6.87
CA GLY A 102 -16.81 -3.24 5.74
C GLY A 102 -16.48 -2.55 4.42
N CYS A 103 -17.31 -2.80 3.40
CA CYS A 103 -17.23 -2.15 2.10
C CYS A 103 -18.40 -1.17 1.87
N LYS A 104 -18.19 -0.14 1.06
CA LYS A 104 -19.19 0.88 0.70
C LYS A 104 -20.24 0.36 -0.30
N GLN A 105 -19.98 -0.74 -0.99
CA GLN A 105 -20.94 -1.38 -1.92
C GLN A 105 -22.09 -2.02 -1.16
N ALA A 106 -21.82 -2.58 0.03
CA ALA A 106 -22.81 -3.17 0.90
C ALA A 106 -23.31 -2.12 1.92
N ARG A 107 -24.14 -1.18 1.44
CA ARG A 107 -24.56 0.00 2.23
C ARG A 107 -25.37 -0.39 3.47
N ASP A 108 -26.18 -1.43 3.36
CA ASP A 108 -27.07 -2.01 4.36
C ASP A 108 -26.35 -2.85 5.44
N ARG A 109 -25.09 -3.25 5.22
CA ARG A 109 -24.35 -4.11 6.15
C ARG A 109 -23.67 -3.35 7.27
N GLU A 110 -23.66 -3.91 8.46
CA GLU A 110 -23.07 -3.29 9.64
C GLU A 110 -21.55 -3.16 9.50
N ALA A 111 -21.04 -1.95 9.73
CA ALA A 111 -19.62 -1.70 9.88
C ALA A 111 -19.43 -0.38 10.63
N HIS A 112 -18.37 -0.32 11.42
CA HIS A 112 -17.96 0.91 12.09
C HIS A 112 -17.25 1.85 11.12
N GLU A 113 -16.44 1.29 10.21
CA GLU A 113 -15.81 2.01 9.11
C GLU A 113 -16.01 1.24 7.80
N LYS A 114 -16.10 1.97 6.67
CA LYS A 114 -16.29 1.38 5.34
C LYS A 114 -15.25 1.88 4.35
N THR A 115 -14.73 0.96 3.55
CA THR A 115 -13.76 1.24 2.46
C THR A 115 -14.38 1.01 1.09
N SER A 116 -13.71 1.46 0.03
CA SER A 116 -14.19 1.22 -1.34
C SER A 116 -14.28 -0.26 -1.68
N CYS A 117 -13.41 -1.11 -1.16
CA CYS A 117 -13.56 -2.58 -1.19
C CYS A 117 -12.50 -3.14 -0.25
N LEU A 118 -12.80 -4.23 0.48
CA LEU A 118 -11.82 -4.87 1.35
C LEU A 118 -10.60 -5.44 0.59
N GLY A 119 -10.68 -5.56 -0.74
CA GLY A 119 -9.53 -5.92 -1.59
C GLY A 119 -8.37 -4.92 -1.55
N PHE A 120 -8.57 -3.72 -0.99
CA PHE A 120 -7.49 -2.75 -0.74
C PHE A 120 -6.48 -3.23 0.33
N LEU A 121 -6.89 -4.17 1.19
CA LEU A 121 -6.06 -4.68 2.29
C LEU A 121 -4.99 -5.65 1.79
N SER A 122 -3.78 -5.14 1.52
CA SER A 122 -2.60 -5.98 1.30
C SER A 122 -2.10 -6.64 2.59
N GLU A 123 -1.13 -7.55 2.49
CA GLU A 123 -0.47 -8.17 3.66
C GLU A 123 0.06 -7.11 4.64
N GLU A 124 0.68 -6.04 4.14
CA GLU A 124 1.21 -4.94 4.96
C GLU A 124 0.10 -4.22 5.75
N HIS A 125 -1.08 -4.01 5.14
CA HIS A 125 -2.23 -3.42 5.83
C HIS A 125 -2.77 -4.35 6.91
N LEU A 126 -2.87 -5.66 6.62
CA LEU A 126 -3.35 -6.67 7.57
C LEU A 126 -2.41 -6.80 8.78
N ILE A 127 -1.09 -6.83 8.55
CA ILE A 127 -0.06 -6.82 9.60
C ILE A 127 -0.21 -5.56 10.46
N SER A 128 -0.36 -4.39 9.84
CA SER A 128 -0.54 -3.14 10.57
C SER A 128 -1.82 -3.12 11.39
N LEU A 129 -2.95 -3.52 10.83
CA LEU A 129 -4.20 -3.61 11.59
C LEU A 129 -4.09 -4.58 12.77
N ALA A 130 -3.46 -5.74 12.55
CA ALA A 130 -3.29 -6.75 13.60
C ALA A 130 -2.40 -6.26 14.75
N GLU A 131 -1.36 -5.50 14.44
CA GLU A 131 -0.41 -4.99 15.43
C GLU A 131 -0.94 -3.75 16.17
N TYR A 132 -1.63 -2.85 15.47
CA TYR A 132 -2.02 -1.55 16.02
C TYR A 132 -3.36 -1.53 16.72
N LEU A 133 -4.19 -2.54 16.50
CA LEU A 133 -5.49 -2.67 17.16
C LEU A 133 -5.35 -3.54 18.42
N GLY A 134 -5.79 -2.98 19.55
CA GLY A 134 -5.68 -3.67 20.84
C GLY A 134 -6.57 -4.92 20.92
N LYS A 135 -7.72 -4.86 20.25
CA LYS A 135 -8.72 -5.95 20.20
C LYS A 135 -8.85 -6.49 18.77
N PRO A 136 -9.41 -7.70 18.56
CA PRO A 136 -9.64 -8.22 17.22
C PRO A 136 -10.55 -7.31 16.37
N LEU A 137 -10.28 -7.29 15.07
CA LEU A 137 -11.05 -6.57 14.05
C LEU A 137 -11.82 -7.58 13.19
N TYR A 138 -13.12 -7.40 13.02
CA TYR A 138 -13.87 -8.13 12.00
C TYR A 138 -13.79 -7.43 10.64
N LEU A 139 -13.53 -8.21 9.60
CA LEU A 139 -13.80 -7.84 8.22
C LEU A 139 -15.17 -8.40 7.85
N ASN A 140 -16.14 -7.51 7.60
CA ASN A 140 -17.49 -7.91 7.23
C ASN A 140 -17.54 -8.28 5.74
N LEU A 141 -17.58 -9.58 5.47
CA LEU A 141 -17.65 -10.19 4.13
C LEU A 141 -19.04 -10.76 3.81
N THR A 142 -20.06 -10.49 4.64
CA THR A 142 -21.39 -11.09 4.52
C THR A 142 -22.10 -10.81 3.19
N ALA A 143 -21.78 -9.68 2.56
CA ALA A 143 -22.28 -9.33 1.23
C ALA A 143 -21.39 -9.81 0.07
N CYS A 144 -20.19 -10.36 0.34
CA CYS A 144 -19.24 -10.71 -0.69
C CYS A 144 -19.67 -11.92 -1.53
N GLY A 145 -20.46 -12.85 -0.97
CA GLY A 145 -20.90 -14.06 -1.68
C GLY A 145 -21.65 -13.78 -2.99
N ALA A 146 -22.49 -12.74 -3.02
CA ALA A 146 -23.24 -12.31 -4.21
C ALA A 146 -22.60 -11.11 -4.94
N CYS A 147 -21.44 -10.64 -4.49
CA CYS A 147 -20.78 -9.47 -5.05
C CYS A 147 -20.01 -9.82 -6.32
N ARG A 148 -19.97 -8.90 -7.31
CA ARG A 148 -19.09 -9.02 -8.49
C ARG A 148 -17.60 -9.14 -8.16
N ASN A 149 -17.22 -8.77 -6.93
CA ASN A 149 -15.87 -8.90 -6.38
C ASN A 149 -15.76 -10.05 -5.37
N SER A 150 -16.58 -11.11 -5.48
CA SER A 150 -16.59 -12.25 -4.55
C SER A 150 -15.22 -12.93 -4.40
N PHE A 151 -14.39 -12.91 -5.46
CA PHE A 151 -13.01 -13.41 -5.44
C PHE A 151 -12.11 -12.75 -4.37
N ILE A 152 -12.47 -11.58 -3.84
CA ILE A 152 -11.73 -10.89 -2.78
C ILE A 152 -11.73 -11.70 -1.47
N VAL A 153 -12.77 -12.50 -1.21
CA VAL A 153 -12.83 -13.36 -0.02
C VAL A 153 -11.61 -14.29 0.03
N GLU A 154 -11.38 -15.01 -1.06
CA GLU A 154 -10.23 -15.93 -1.15
C GLU A 154 -8.90 -15.18 -1.18
N THR A 155 -8.80 -14.04 -1.88
CA THR A 155 -7.58 -13.20 -1.84
C THR A 155 -7.23 -12.75 -0.42
N LEU A 156 -8.22 -12.40 0.41
CA LEU A 156 -7.96 -12.01 1.81
C LEU A 156 -7.51 -13.21 2.65
N LYS A 157 -8.15 -14.38 2.49
CA LYS A 157 -7.74 -15.61 3.17
C LYS A 157 -6.30 -15.99 2.82
N GLU A 158 -5.94 -15.94 1.53
CA GLU A 158 -4.59 -16.20 1.04
C GLU A 158 -3.57 -15.22 1.63
N ARG A 159 -3.87 -13.91 1.64
CA ARG A 159 -3.00 -12.88 2.24
C ARG A 159 -2.83 -13.08 3.75
N MET A 160 -3.90 -13.40 4.47
CA MET A 160 -3.84 -13.69 5.90
C MET A 160 -2.99 -14.93 6.18
N GLN A 161 -3.18 -16.00 5.41
CA GLN A 161 -2.40 -17.23 5.55
C GLN A 161 -0.93 -17.00 5.23
N SER A 162 -0.64 -16.31 4.13
CA SER A 162 0.70 -15.90 3.71
C SER A 162 1.39 -15.06 4.80
N ALA A 163 0.71 -14.07 5.38
CA ALA A 163 1.24 -13.27 6.47
C ALA A 163 1.56 -14.10 7.73
N ARG A 164 0.70 -15.05 8.10
CA ARG A 164 0.94 -16.00 9.21
C ARG A 164 2.12 -16.93 8.94
N THR A 165 2.35 -17.33 7.69
CA THR A 165 3.49 -18.20 7.34
C THR A 165 4.79 -17.42 7.25
N LYS A 166 4.74 -16.16 6.81
CA LYS A 166 5.92 -15.29 6.65
C LYS A 166 6.36 -14.62 7.94
N THR A 167 5.52 -14.56 8.97
CA THR A 167 5.80 -13.82 10.20
C THR A 167 5.36 -14.58 11.43
N SER A 168 6.08 -14.41 12.54
CA SER A 168 5.65 -14.86 13.87
C SER A 168 4.41 -14.13 14.40
N LEU A 169 3.84 -13.17 13.67
CA LEU A 169 2.67 -12.41 14.09
C LEU A 169 1.38 -13.23 13.95
N ASP A 170 0.53 -13.13 14.97
CA ASP A 170 -0.78 -13.77 14.97
C ASP A 170 -1.85 -12.90 14.28
N VAL A 171 -1.63 -12.60 13.00
CA VAL A 171 -2.60 -11.87 12.16
C VAL A 171 -3.96 -12.57 12.19
N GLY A 172 -3.97 -13.89 12.37
CA GLY A 172 -5.17 -14.70 12.38
C GLY A 172 -6.08 -14.58 13.57
N LYS A 173 -5.53 -14.42 14.77
CA LYS A 173 -6.33 -14.14 15.96
C LYS A 173 -6.76 -12.69 16.05
N LYS A 174 -6.05 -11.79 15.36
CA LYS A 174 -6.30 -10.33 15.39
C LYS A 174 -7.25 -9.85 14.31
N ILE A 175 -7.29 -10.50 13.16
CA ILE A 175 -8.19 -10.18 12.05
C ILE A 175 -9.13 -11.36 11.84
N LEU A 176 -10.43 -11.12 12.00
CA LEU A 176 -11.49 -12.12 11.90
C LEU A 176 -12.31 -11.86 10.63
N LEU A 177 -12.71 -12.93 9.94
CA LEU A 177 -13.54 -12.83 8.74
C LEU A 177 -14.97 -13.24 9.08
N ALA A 178 -15.95 -12.38 8.78
CA ALA A 178 -17.35 -12.71 8.90
C ALA A 178 -17.95 -12.93 7.51
N GLU A 179 -18.03 -14.17 7.06
CA GLU A 179 -18.59 -14.55 5.75
C GLU A 179 -20.12 -14.72 5.81
N LYS A 180 -20.65 -15.08 6.98
CA LYS A 180 -22.09 -15.14 7.25
C LYS A 180 -22.48 -14.15 8.33
N THR A 181 -23.75 -13.76 8.35
CA THR A 181 -24.27 -12.78 9.33
C THR A 181 -24.10 -13.31 10.75
N GLU A 182 -24.30 -14.61 10.94
CA GLU A 182 -24.13 -15.30 12.23
C GLU A 182 -22.68 -15.25 12.76
N ASP A 183 -21.69 -15.09 11.88
CA ASP A 183 -20.27 -14.98 12.27
C ASP A 183 -19.90 -13.56 12.75
N LEU A 184 -20.75 -12.57 12.49
CA LEU A 184 -20.46 -11.17 12.75
C LEU A 184 -20.90 -10.75 14.16
N VAL A 185 -19.94 -10.35 14.99
CA VAL A 185 -20.23 -9.66 16.25
C VAL A 185 -20.18 -8.15 16.02
N PHE A 186 -21.35 -7.50 16.01
CA PHE A 186 -21.48 -6.06 15.86
C PHE A 186 -22.11 -5.42 17.10
N GLU A 187 -21.48 -4.37 17.61
CA GLU A 187 -21.95 -3.57 18.73
C GLU A 187 -22.16 -2.13 18.26
N TYR A 188 -23.28 -1.51 18.63
CA TYR A 188 -23.47 -0.10 18.34
C TYR A 188 -22.64 0.76 19.30
N VAL A 189 -21.94 1.76 18.77
CA VAL A 189 -21.26 2.75 19.60
C VAL A 189 -22.31 3.61 20.31
N SER A 190 -22.46 3.41 21.62
CA SER A 190 -23.29 4.29 22.43
C SER A 190 -22.55 5.61 22.69
N LEU A 191 -23.06 6.71 22.15
CA LEU A 191 -22.62 8.04 22.55
C LEU A 191 -23.27 8.36 23.89
N ASP A 192 -22.46 8.47 24.95
CA ASP A 192 -22.96 9.09 26.17
C ASP A 192 -23.31 10.57 25.90
N ARG A 193 -24.12 11.20 26.77
CA ARG A 193 -24.54 12.60 26.60
C ARG A 193 -23.34 13.54 26.38
N ARG A 194 -22.18 13.27 26.98
CA ARG A 194 -20.95 14.07 26.81
C ARG A 194 -20.30 13.86 25.43
N GLY A 195 -20.30 12.64 24.93
CA GLY A 195 -19.89 12.28 23.56
C GLY A 195 -20.75 12.97 22.51
N PHE A 196 -22.06 13.08 22.75
CA PHE A 196 -22.98 13.83 21.89
C PHE A 196 -22.61 15.33 21.80
N PHE A 197 -22.40 16.02 22.92
CA PHE A 197 -22.01 17.45 22.91
C PHE A 197 -20.63 17.69 22.27
N ARG A 198 -19.68 16.75 22.44
CA ARG A 198 -18.36 16.83 21.80
C ARG A 198 -18.45 16.61 20.29
N ALA A 199 -19.29 15.68 19.84
CA ALA A 199 -19.58 15.46 18.42
C ALA A 199 -20.25 16.70 17.78
N LEU A 200 -21.24 17.28 18.46
CA LEU A 200 -21.93 18.50 18.02
C LEU A 200 -20.98 19.70 17.88
N LYS A 201 -20.07 19.89 18.84
CA LYS A 201 -19.03 20.95 18.78
C LYS A 201 -18.05 20.74 17.63
N THR A 202 -17.75 19.48 17.29
CA THR A 202 -16.87 19.14 16.17
C THR A 202 -17.57 19.39 14.82
N MET A 203 -18.87 19.06 14.72
CA MET A 203 -19.67 19.33 13.53
C MET A 203 -19.80 20.83 13.22
N GLY A 204 -19.96 21.68 14.24
CA GLY A 204 -20.04 23.14 14.06
C GLY A 204 -18.76 23.79 13.50
N PHE A 205 -17.59 23.17 13.70
CA PHE A 205 -16.33 23.65 13.15
C PHE A 205 -16.02 23.10 11.76
N THR A 206 -16.60 21.95 11.39
CA THR A 206 -16.26 21.26 10.14
C THR A 206 -16.97 21.87 8.92
N GLN A 207 -18.10 22.59 9.11
CA GLN A 207 -18.80 23.26 8.01
C GLN A 207 -18.07 24.50 7.46
N VAL A 208 -17.13 25.08 8.20
CA VAL A 208 -16.39 26.29 7.76
C VAL A 208 -15.12 25.93 6.98
N ALA A 209 -14.51 24.76 7.25
CA ALA A 209 -13.27 24.34 6.61
C ALA A 209 -13.45 23.71 5.21
N GLY A 210 -14.67 23.29 4.87
CA GLY A 210 -14.98 22.62 3.59
C GLY A 210 -15.09 23.54 2.37
N PHE A 211 -14.98 24.86 2.55
CA PHE A 211 -15.22 25.86 1.51
C PHE A 211 -13.95 26.54 0.94
N LEU A 212 -12.75 26.10 1.33
CA LEU A 212 -11.50 26.66 0.80
C LEU A 212 -10.75 25.64 -0.07
N ASP A 213 -10.84 25.90 -1.37
CA ASP A 213 -10.01 25.44 -2.48
C ASP A 213 -9.81 23.92 -2.70
N LYS A 214 -10.62 23.39 -3.62
CA LYS A 214 -10.13 22.44 -4.63
C LYS A 214 -10.28 23.09 -6.00
N SER A 215 -9.20 23.71 -6.47
CA SER A 215 -9.05 23.99 -7.90
C SER A 215 -8.56 22.71 -8.60
N ASP A 216 -9.31 22.26 -9.61
CA ASP A 216 -8.95 21.15 -10.50
C ASP A 216 -7.81 21.53 -11.46
N ALA A 217 -6.68 21.96 -10.92
CA ALA A 217 -5.47 22.12 -11.71
C ALA A 217 -4.82 20.75 -11.89
N ALA A 218 -4.66 20.30 -13.14
CA ALA A 218 -3.88 19.12 -13.47
C ALA A 218 -2.50 19.19 -12.81
N ILE A 219 -2.25 18.32 -11.82
CA ILE A 219 -0.97 18.31 -11.10
C ILE A 219 0.12 17.91 -12.12
N PRO A 220 1.17 18.73 -12.33
CA PRO A 220 2.24 18.37 -13.24
C PRO A 220 2.90 17.07 -12.80
N VAL A 221 2.97 16.11 -13.73
CA VAL A 221 3.63 14.82 -13.53
C VAL A 221 5.11 15.08 -13.26
N SER A 222 5.58 14.69 -12.07
CA SER A 222 6.98 14.94 -11.66
C SER A 222 7.70 13.63 -11.41
N TYR A 223 8.66 13.33 -12.29
CA TYR A 223 9.54 12.16 -12.17
C TYR A 223 10.73 12.41 -11.24
N THR A 224 10.96 13.66 -10.81
CA THR A 224 12.06 14.05 -9.93
C THR A 224 11.70 13.92 -8.45
N ARG A 225 10.41 14.03 -8.09
CA ARG A 225 9.95 13.88 -6.70
C ARG A 225 10.07 12.43 -6.23
N LYS A 226 10.99 12.19 -5.29
CA LYS A 226 11.16 10.91 -4.62
C LYS A 226 10.10 10.76 -3.53
N ARG A 227 9.33 9.67 -3.56
CA ARG A 227 8.24 9.42 -2.62
C ARG A 227 8.19 7.95 -2.21
N LEU A 228 7.95 7.70 -0.94
CA LEU A 228 7.77 6.35 -0.42
C LEU A 228 6.32 5.87 -0.68
N PRO A 229 6.08 4.67 -1.25
CA PRO A 229 4.71 4.15 -1.34
C PRO A 229 4.15 3.82 0.04
N LEU A 230 2.83 3.95 0.21
CA LEU A 230 2.12 3.71 1.47
C LEU A 230 2.47 2.36 2.10
N LYS A 231 2.47 1.26 1.32
CA LYS A 231 2.81 -0.08 1.86
C LYS A 231 4.17 -0.14 2.54
N ARG A 232 5.15 0.60 2.01
CA ARG A 232 6.49 0.69 2.61
C ARG A 232 6.48 1.53 3.88
N ASP A 233 5.70 2.60 3.90
CA ASP A 233 5.51 3.44 5.09
C ASP A 233 4.80 2.69 6.22
N ILE A 234 3.81 1.84 5.88
CA ILE A 234 3.14 0.94 6.82
C ILE A 234 4.13 -0.02 7.47
N ILE A 235 4.95 -0.73 6.69
CA ILE A 235 5.97 -1.65 7.22
C ILE A 235 6.98 -0.92 8.10
N ASN A 236 7.49 0.24 7.66
CA ASN A 236 8.40 1.05 8.47
C ASN A 236 7.76 1.45 9.81
N THR A 237 6.48 1.80 9.79
CA THR A 237 5.72 2.16 10.99
C THR A 237 5.57 0.96 11.93
N VAL A 238 5.28 -0.23 11.40
CA VAL A 238 5.20 -1.47 12.19
C VAL A 238 6.57 -1.81 12.81
N VAL A 239 7.63 -1.86 11.99
CA VAL A 239 8.99 -2.21 12.43
C VAL A 239 9.53 -1.25 13.50
N ARG A 240 9.18 0.04 13.45
CA ARG A 240 9.59 1.02 14.48
C ARG A 240 8.99 0.77 15.85
N LYS A 241 7.83 0.11 15.93
CA LYS A 241 7.07 -0.04 17.18
C LYS A 241 7.05 -1.44 17.73
N LEU A 242 7.27 -2.45 16.89
CA LEU A 242 7.39 -3.83 17.33
C LEU A 242 8.53 -3.98 18.33
N VAL A 243 8.22 -4.61 19.45
CA VAL A 243 9.19 -4.94 20.50
C VAL A 243 9.76 -6.36 20.28
N ASP A 244 8.97 -7.26 19.68
CA ASP A 244 9.41 -8.62 19.36
C ASP A 244 10.42 -8.62 18.20
N GLY A 245 11.69 -8.90 18.52
CA GLY A 245 12.78 -8.96 17.55
C GLY A 245 12.62 -10.09 16.51
N ASN A 246 11.94 -11.19 16.84
CA ASN A 246 11.67 -12.26 15.88
C ASN A 246 10.65 -11.79 14.83
N ALA A 247 9.56 -11.17 15.27
CA ALA A 247 8.57 -10.57 14.36
C ALA A 247 9.20 -9.52 13.45
N VAL A 248 10.08 -8.66 13.99
CA VAL A 248 10.84 -7.70 13.17
C VAL A 248 11.70 -8.43 12.13
N THR A 249 12.46 -9.44 12.54
CA THR A 249 13.33 -10.21 11.63
C THR A 249 12.54 -10.85 10.50
N ASP A 250 11.41 -11.46 10.81
CA ASP A 250 10.53 -12.10 9.83
C ASP A 250 9.93 -11.09 8.84
N ILE A 251 9.48 -9.93 9.35
CA ILE A 251 8.96 -8.86 8.50
C ILE A 251 10.07 -8.36 7.54
N LEU A 252 11.27 -8.11 8.06
CA LEU A 252 12.38 -7.64 7.24
C LEU A 252 12.83 -8.70 6.23
N ARG A 253 12.81 -9.98 6.57
CA ARG A 253 13.10 -11.08 5.64
C ARG A 253 12.10 -11.17 4.50
N ASN A 254 10.81 -10.95 4.76
CA ASN A 254 9.75 -11.24 3.78
C ASN A 254 9.20 -10.02 3.05
N TYR A 255 9.31 -8.83 3.63
CA TYR A 255 8.71 -7.60 3.08
C TYR A 255 9.74 -6.52 2.73
N ALA A 256 11.02 -6.65 3.15
CA ALA A 256 12.08 -5.73 2.77
C ALA A 256 12.87 -6.23 1.56
N PHE A 257 13.84 -5.41 1.13
CA PHE A 257 14.70 -5.69 -0.01
C PHE A 257 16.12 -5.25 0.29
N THR A 258 17.08 -5.89 -0.38
CA THR A 258 18.50 -5.53 -0.32
C THR A 258 18.99 -5.17 -1.72
N VAL A 259 19.73 -4.07 -1.84
CA VAL A 259 20.44 -3.73 -3.08
C VAL A 259 21.93 -3.91 -2.87
N LYS A 260 22.60 -4.56 -3.80
CA LYS A 260 24.05 -4.74 -3.80
C LYS A 260 24.66 -4.27 -5.12
N ALA A 261 25.89 -3.78 -5.04
CA ALA A 261 26.73 -3.41 -6.16
C ALA A 261 27.94 -4.34 -6.21
N GLY A 262 28.15 -5.01 -7.35
CA GLY A 262 29.29 -5.87 -7.61
C GLY A 262 30.55 -5.11 -7.97
N SER A 263 31.65 -5.83 -8.18
CA SER A 263 32.98 -5.29 -8.50
C SER A 263 33.04 -4.51 -9.82
N SER A 264 32.13 -4.74 -10.75
CA SER A 264 32.02 -3.96 -12.00
C SER A 264 31.38 -2.57 -11.81
N CYS A 265 30.98 -2.20 -10.59
CA CYS A 265 30.36 -0.91 -10.32
C CYS A 265 31.39 0.23 -10.45
N THR A 266 31.19 1.10 -11.44
CA THR A 266 32.07 2.25 -11.69
C THR A 266 31.70 3.51 -10.92
N ASN A 267 30.72 3.44 -9.99
CA ASN A 267 30.20 4.60 -9.28
C ASN A 267 29.70 5.74 -10.21
N CYS A 268 29.10 5.39 -11.36
CA CYS A 268 28.49 6.38 -12.27
C CYS A 268 27.20 7.02 -11.75
N PHE A 269 26.62 6.47 -10.67
CA PHE A 269 25.43 6.97 -9.96
C PHE A 269 24.11 7.08 -10.74
N ALA A 270 24.04 6.54 -11.97
CA ALA A 270 22.80 6.51 -12.76
C ALA A 270 21.61 5.88 -11.98
N CYS A 271 21.88 4.84 -11.18
CA CYS A 271 20.88 4.17 -10.34
C CYS A 271 20.23 5.09 -9.29
N ILE A 272 20.92 6.14 -8.83
CA ILE A 272 20.40 7.11 -7.85
C ILE A 272 19.31 7.99 -8.47
N GLY A 273 19.48 8.36 -9.74
CA GLY A 273 18.50 9.17 -10.49
C GLY A 273 17.22 8.39 -10.77
N MET A 274 17.34 7.10 -11.11
CA MET A 274 16.18 6.26 -11.42
C MET A 274 15.40 5.79 -10.19
N CYS A 275 16.04 5.76 -9.01
CA CYS A 275 15.40 5.34 -7.77
C CYS A 275 14.22 6.28 -7.38
N PRO A 276 12.96 5.79 -7.38
CA PRO A 276 11.78 6.63 -7.15
C PRO A 276 11.57 7.00 -5.68
N THR A 277 12.29 6.37 -4.75
CA THR A 277 12.09 6.53 -3.31
C THR A 277 13.27 7.16 -2.60
N GLY A 278 14.42 7.29 -3.27
CA GLY A 278 15.65 7.77 -2.63
C GLY A 278 16.36 6.74 -1.76
N ALA A 279 16.11 5.45 -1.98
CA ALA A 279 16.82 4.37 -1.32
C ALA A 279 18.31 4.29 -1.64
N LEU A 280 18.80 5.01 -2.66
CA LEU A 280 20.21 5.07 -3.04
C LEU A 280 20.75 6.49 -2.91
N LYS A 281 21.98 6.63 -2.39
CA LYS A 281 22.70 7.89 -2.20
C LYS A 281 24.20 7.76 -2.49
N ILE A 282 24.86 8.90 -2.67
CA ILE A 282 26.31 9.00 -2.81
C ILE A 282 26.92 9.09 -1.40
N LYS A 283 27.89 8.22 -1.12
CA LYS A 283 28.85 8.32 -0.01
C LYS A 283 29.89 9.39 -0.39
N LYS A 284 30.15 10.37 0.47
CA LYS A 284 31.09 11.48 0.20
C LYS A 284 32.21 11.45 1.22
N ASP A 285 33.26 10.69 0.92
CA ASP A 285 34.32 10.38 1.87
C ASP A 285 35.69 10.71 1.28
N ALA A 286 36.71 10.78 2.15
CA ALA A 286 38.10 10.99 1.73
C ALA A 286 38.65 9.85 0.86
N GLU A 287 38.11 8.64 1.00
CA GLU A 287 38.49 7.42 0.26
C GLU A 287 37.87 7.35 -1.16
N GLY A 288 37.04 8.33 -1.53
CA GLY A 288 36.37 8.40 -2.83
C GLY A 288 34.85 8.20 -2.75
N PRO A 289 34.14 8.40 -3.87
CA PRO A 289 32.69 8.36 -3.88
C PRO A 289 32.19 6.91 -3.90
N GLY A 290 31.20 6.59 -3.08
CA GLY A 290 30.63 5.24 -2.96
C GLY A 290 29.11 5.22 -3.10
N LEU A 291 28.52 4.05 -3.32
CA LEU A 291 27.07 3.88 -3.37
C LEU A 291 26.53 3.41 -2.02
N LEU A 292 25.60 4.18 -1.45
CA LEU A 292 24.88 3.83 -0.24
C LEU A 292 23.45 3.40 -0.54
N PHE A 293 22.92 2.51 0.30
CA PHE A 293 21.58 1.94 0.21
C PHE A 293 20.84 1.94 1.54
N ASN A 294 19.54 2.23 1.51
CA ASN A 294 18.64 2.16 2.66
C ASN A 294 17.43 1.26 2.35
N SER A 295 17.32 0.16 3.09
CA SER A 295 16.26 -0.84 2.88
C SER A 295 14.87 -0.34 3.24
N SER A 296 14.73 0.50 4.27
CA SER A 296 13.45 1.12 4.66
C SER A 296 12.84 2.00 3.57
N LEU A 297 13.64 2.44 2.59
CA LEU A 297 13.17 3.22 1.44
C LEU A 297 12.97 2.37 0.19
N CYS A 298 13.41 1.11 0.17
CA CYS A 298 13.42 0.29 -1.03
C CYS A 298 12.07 -0.42 -1.26
N THR A 299 11.61 -0.42 -2.51
CA THR A 299 10.36 -1.11 -2.91
C THR A 299 10.61 -2.38 -3.72
N GLY A 300 11.87 -2.73 -3.96
CA GLY A 300 12.21 -3.89 -4.80
C GLY A 300 11.91 -3.69 -6.29
N CYS A 301 11.64 -2.46 -6.74
CA CYS A 301 11.13 -2.19 -8.10
C CYS A 301 12.06 -2.55 -9.27
N GLY A 302 13.32 -2.91 -9.03
CA GLY A 302 14.26 -3.35 -10.07
C GLY A 302 14.90 -2.24 -10.91
N LEU A 303 14.36 -1.00 -10.91
CA LEU A 303 14.84 0.09 -11.77
C LEU A 303 16.34 0.38 -11.67
N CYS A 304 16.94 0.24 -10.49
CA CYS A 304 18.38 0.47 -10.31
C CYS A 304 19.25 -0.59 -11.02
N GLY A 305 18.79 -1.84 -11.10
CA GLY A 305 19.45 -2.91 -11.83
C GLY A 305 19.20 -2.78 -13.33
N ASP A 306 17.95 -2.58 -13.72
CA ASP A 306 17.53 -2.47 -15.13
C ASP A 306 18.21 -1.31 -15.88
N PHE A 307 18.53 -0.23 -15.15
CA PHE A 307 19.18 0.96 -15.70
C PHE A 307 20.70 0.96 -15.53
N CYS A 308 21.30 -0.07 -14.91
CA CYS A 308 22.75 -0.11 -14.67
C CYS A 308 23.49 -0.53 -15.94
N PRO A 309 24.28 0.35 -16.58
CA PRO A 309 24.97 0.02 -17.83
C PRO A 309 26.09 -1.01 -17.63
N ALA A 310 26.69 -1.05 -16.45
CA ALA A 310 27.73 -2.02 -16.09
C ALA A 310 27.15 -3.34 -15.52
N GLU A 311 25.82 -3.46 -15.48
CA GLU A 311 25.08 -4.57 -14.87
C GLU A 311 25.51 -4.94 -13.44
N ALA A 312 26.11 -3.99 -12.72
CA ALA A 312 26.71 -4.23 -11.42
C ALA A 312 25.69 -4.24 -10.26
N VAL A 313 24.49 -3.69 -10.47
CA VAL A 313 23.49 -3.52 -9.42
C VAL A 313 22.47 -4.67 -9.46
N ARG A 314 22.20 -5.25 -8.30
CA ARG A 314 21.22 -6.33 -8.11
C ARG A 314 20.29 -6.02 -6.93
N VAL A 315 19.04 -6.44 -7.05
CA VAL A 315 18.00 -6.31 -6.02
C VAL A 315 17.61 -7.71 -5.56
N PHE A 316 17.60 -7.92 -4.25
CA PHE A 316 17.25 -9.18 -3.62
C PHE A 316 16.06 -8.99 -2.69
N PRO A 317 15.13 -9.95 -2.62
CA PRO A 317 14.11 -9.97 -1.58
C PRO A 317 14.75 -10.21 -0.21
N GLY A 318 14.16 -9.60 0.81
CA GLY A 318 14.61 -9.67 2.19
C GLY A 318 15.72 -8.71 2.55
N PHE A 319 15.81 -8.44 3.86
CA PHE A 319 16.88 -7.66 4.47
C PHE A 319 17.54 -8.49 5.57
N PHE A 320 18.87 -8.57 5.50
CA PHE A 320 19.71 -9.38 6.38
C PHE A 320 20.83 -8.55 7.04
N GLY A 321 20.74 -7.22 6.95
CA GLY A 321 21.72 -6.31 7.55
C GLY A 321 21.30 -5.86 8.95
N ASN A 322 22.14 -5.03 9.57
CA ASN A 322 21.91 -4.55 10.94
C ASN A 322 21.27 -3.15 11.00
N LYS A 323 21.21 -2.45 9.86
CA LYS A 323 20.86 -1.02 9.78
C LYS A 323 19.69 -0.75 8.82
N TYR A 324 18.50 -1.26 9.14
CA TYR A 324 17.33 -1.20 8.26
C TYR A 324 16.93 0.24 7.84
N PHE A 325 17.00 1.17 8.78
CA PHE A 325 16.59 2.58 8.59
C PHE A 325 17.71 3.51 8.14
N GLU A 326 18.94 3.02 8.00
CA GLU A 326 20.09 3.86 7.64
C GLU A 326 20.56 3.58 6.22
N HIS A 327 21.33 4.52 5.68
CA HIS A 327 22.08 4.30 4.46
C HIS A 327 23.38 3.58 4.80
N ASP A 328 23.62 2.43 4.18
CA ASP A 328 24.82 1.62 4.37
C ASP A 328 25.44 1.22 3.01
N SER A 329 26.68 0.75 3.02
CA SER A 329 27.43 0.43 1.80
C SER A 329 26.76 -0.66 0.96
N CYS A 330 26.64 -0.40 -0.34
CA CYS A 330 26.18 -1.40 -1.32
C CYS A 330 27.22 -2.48 -1.64
N ASN A 331 28.48 -2.30 -1.25
CA ASN A 331 29.59 -3.14 -1.74
C ASN A 331 29.49 -4.59 -1.22
N ALA A 332 29.93 -5.52 -2.06
CA ALA A 332 29.69 -6.96 -1.94
C ALA A 332 30.54 -7.69 -0.89
N GLU A 333 31.55 -7.06 -0.28
CA GLU A 333 32.52 -7.73 0.60
C GLU A 333 31.94 -8.36 1.87
N ALA A 334 30.65 -8.12 2.17
CA ALA A 334 30.00 -8.61 3.39
C ALA A 334 28.84 -9.60 3.20
N PHE A 335 28.67 -10.24 2.03
CA PHE A 335 27.57 -11.21 1.85
C PHE A 335 28.04 -12.53 1.22
N THR A 336 28.22 -13.56 2.05
CA THR A 336 28.22 -14.95 1.59
C THR A 336 26.81 -15.28 1.10
N ALA A 337 26.67 -15.41 -0.22
CA ALA A 337 25.42 -15.81 -0.85
C ALA A 337 25.01 -17.20 -0.34
N HIS A 338 24.10 -17.27 0.64
CA HIS A 338 23.27 -18.44 0.79
C HIS A 338 22.17 -18.35 -0.25
N ALA A 339 22.24 -19.31 -1.18
CA ALA A 339 21.48 -19.39 -2.40
C ALA A 339 19.99 -19.14 -2.20
N VAL A 340 19.47 -18.04 -2.75
CA VAL A 340 18.07 -17.95 -3.15
C VAL A 340 18.05 -18.20 -4.65
N ALA A 341 18.07 -19.49 -5.01
CA ALA A 341 17.63 -19.93 -6.32
C ALA A 341 16.11 -19.74 -6.38
N GLY A 342 15.68 -18.57 -6.87
CA GLY A 342 14.28 -18.24 -7.10
C GLY A 342 14.16 -17.51 -8.42
N LYS A 343 13.63 -18.22 -9.42
CA LYS A 343 13.41 -17.76 -10.80
C LYS A 343 12.64 -16.43 -10.82
N ARG A 344 13.02 -15.56 -11.76
CA ARG A 344 12.21 -14.42 -12.21
C ARG A 344 10.91 -14.90 -12.84
#